data_AF-A0A7Y3G7V1-F1
#
_entry.id   AF-A0A7Y3G7V1-F1
#
_cell.length_a   1.000
_cell.length_b   1.000
_cell.length_c   1.000
_cell.angle_alpha   90.00
_cell.angle_beta   90.00
_cell.angle_gamma   90.00
#
_symmetry.space_group_name_H-M   'P 1'
#
loop_
_entity.id
_entity.type
_entity.pdbx_description
1 polymer ?
#
loop_
_entity_poly.entity_id
_entity_poly.type
_entity_poly.pdbx_seq_one_letter_code
_entity_poly.pdbx_strand_id
1 'polypeptide(L)'
;YTSSLGNWSYIIIGIAAFTTMFSTTLTTLDASPRAMNQSIELLTNSSRKSDYLVWIIILAVGTVFIFFYFGSSMGLLEKIATILSFLTAPFYAIINYRLISSSNTPKDWRPTKFMHVWSWLGIFFLIGFSIWYLTIL
;
A
#
# COMPACT_ATOMS: atom_id res chain seq x y z
N TYR A 1 8.12 6.99 25.13
CA TYR A 1 7.27 8.17 24.88
C TYR A 1 6.86 8.87 26.17
N THR A 2 6.23 8.17 27.11
CA THR A 2 5.84 8.67 28.44
C THR A 2 7.01 9.25 29.25
N SER A 3 8.18 8.61 29.19
CA SER A 3 9.39 9.07 29.88
C SER A 3 10.03 10.34 29.29
N SER A 4 9.73 10.68 28.02
CA SER A 4 10.32 11.82 27.30
C SER A 4 9.36 13.01 27.18
N LEU A 5 8.05 12.75 27.12
CA LEU A 5 7.01 13.75 26.89
C LEU A 5 6.09 13.95 28.11
N GLY A 6 6.16 13.07 29.11
CA GLY A 6 5.30 13.07 30.30
C GLY A 6 4.08 12.15 30.19
N ASN A 7 3.48 11.79 31.33
CA ASN A 7 2.38 10.81 31.39
C ASN A 7 1.13 11.21 30.58
N TRP A 8 0.88 12.52 30.40
CA TRP A 8 -0.25 13.03 29.62
C TRP A 8 -0.17 12.62 28.14
N SER A 9 1.03 12.41 27.59
CA SER A 9 1.21 12.07 26.18
C SER A 9 0.78 10.64 25.85
N TYR A 10 0.68 9.76 26.85
CA TYR A 10 0.33 8.34 26.64
C TYR A 10 -1.03 8.18 25.98
N ILE A 11 -2.04 8.89 26.48
CA ILE A 11 -3.41 8.78 25.98
C ILE A 11 -3.50 9.30 24.54
N ILE A 12 -2.86 10.43 24.26
CA ILE A 12 -2.87 11.06 22.93
C ILE A 12 -2.18 10.14 21.91
N ILE A 13 -0.99 9.64 22.24
CA ILE A 13 -0.23 8.75 21.35
C ILE A 13 -0.97 7.42 21.17
N GLY A 14 -1.57 6.88 22.23
CA GLY A 14 -2.36 5.65 22.16
C GLY A 14 -3.54 5.78 21.19
N ILE A 15 -4.32 6.86 21.29
CA ILE A 15 -5.43 7.14 20.38
C ILE A 15 -4.92 7.32 18.95
N ALA A 16 -3.88 8.13 18.74
CA ALA A 16 -3.31 8.38 17.42
C ALA A 16 -2.80 7.09 16.75
N ALA A 17 -2.08 6.26 17.51
CA ALA A 17 -1.57 4.97 17.02
C ALA A 17 -2.71 4.01 16.68
N PHE A 18 -3.71 3.88 17.56
CA PHE A 18 -4.87 3.04 17.34
C PHE A 18 -5.64 3.46 16.09
N THR A 19 -6.00 4.75 15.97
CA THR A 19 -6.74 5.27 14.81
C THR A 19 -5.97 5.04 13.52
N THR A 20 -4.65 5.23 13.52
CA THR A 20 -3.80 4.99 12.34
C THR A 20 -3.82 3.52 11.93
N MET A 21 -3.55 2.60 12.86
CA MET A 21 -3.52 1.15 12.59
C MET A 21 -4.91 0.61 12.21
N PHE A 22 -5.96 1.14 12.82
CA PHE A 22 -7.34 0.76 12.50
C PHE A 22 -7.72 1.21 11.08
N SER A 23 -7.41 2.46 10.72
CA SER A 23 -7.67 2.97 9.38
C SER A 23 -6.92 2.20 8.29
N THR A 24 -5.66 1.84 8.53
CA THR A 24 -4.88 1.03 7.58
C THR A 24 -5.47 -0.36 7.42
N THR A 25 -5.91 -0.99 8.52
CA THR A 25 -6.52 -2.33 8.49
C THR A 25 -7.82 -2.34 7.70
N LEU A 26 -8.69 -1.34 7.91
CA LEU A 26 -9.93 -1.21 7.13
C LEU A 26 -9.63 -0.98 5.65
N THR A 27 -8.71 -0.08 5.34
CA THR A 27 -8.36 0.26 3.95
C THR A 27 -7.80 -0.96 3.22
N THR A 28 -6.93 -1.75 3.84
CA THR A 28 -6.34 -2.93 3.20
C THR A 28 -7.32 -4.08 3.09
N LEU A 29 -8.17 -4.32 4.09
CA LEU A 29 -9.19 -5.37 4.05
C LEU A 29 -10.31 -5.09 3.05
N ASP A 30 -10.62 -3.83 2.72
CA ASP A 30 -11.63 -3.48 1.71
C ASP A 30 -11.03 -3.32 0.31
N ALA A 31 -9.96 -2.51 0.19
CA ALA A 31 -9.39 -2.19 -1.12
C ALA A 31 -8.72 -3.38 -1.79
N SER A 32 -8.02 -4.23 -1.04
CA SER A 32 -7.25 -5.34 -1.62
C SER A 32 -8.15 -6.41 -2.25
N PRO A 33 -9.22 -6.92 -1.59
CA PRO A 33 -10.16 -7.83 -2.23
C PRO A 33 -10.82 -7.24 -3.47
N ARG A 34 -11.17 -5.94 -3.44
CA ARG A 34 -11.79 -5.26 -4.58
C ARG A 34 -10.84 -5.18 -5.78
N ALA A 35 -9.60 -4.79 -5.56
CA ALA A 35 -8.57 -4.73 -6.60
C ALA A 35 -8.26 -6.13 -7.16
N MET A 36 -8.17 -7.14 -6.28
CA MET A 36 -7.91 -8.52 -6.68
C MET A 36 -9.07 -9.10 -7.50
N ASN A 37 -10.31 -8.88 -7.05
CA ASN A 37 -11.51 -9.29 -7.78
C ASN A 37 -11.52 -8.73 -9.21
N GLN A 38 -11.29 -7.42 -9.36
CA GLN A 38 -11.25 -6.78 -10.67
C GLN A 38 -10.09 -7.28 -11.54
N SER A 39 -8.94 -7.57 -10.94
CA SER A 39 -7.78 -8.12 -11.66
C SER A 39 -8.08 -9.52 -12.22
N ILE A 40 -8.71 -10.39 -11.44
CA ILE A 40 -9.11 -11.74 -11.88
C ILE A 40 -10.20 -11.68 -12.95
N GLU A 41 -11.19 -10.80 -12.79
CA GLU A 41 -12.24 -10.61 -13.80
C GLU A 41 -11.63 -10.21 -15.15
N LEU A 42 -10.67 -9.29 -15.16
CA LEU A 42 -9.96 -8.85 -16.37
C LEU A 42 -9.08 -9.97 -16.98
N LEU A 43 -8.42 -10.79 -16.15
CA LEU A 43 -7.55 -11.87 -16.62
C LEU A 43 -8.31 -13.10 -17.14
N THR A 44 -9.46 -13.41 -16.53
CA THR A 44 -10.26 -14.61 -16.84
C THR A 44 -11.45 -14.32 -17.74
N ASN A 45 -11.74 -13.04 -18.00
CA ASN A 45 -12.89 -12.56 -18.78
C ASN A 45 -14.23 -13.13 -18.26
N SER A 46 -14.33 -13.33 -16.94
CA SER A 46 -15.46 -13.97 -16.27
C SER A 46 -16.07 -13.02 -15.24
N SER A 47 -17.35 -12.68 -15.39
CA SER A 47 -18.06 -11.76 -14.47
C SER A 47 -18.60 -12.48 -13.23
N ARG A 48 -17.77 -13.25 -12.52
CA ARG A 48 -18.21 -13.95 -11.31
C ARG A 48 -18.35 -12.96 -10.14
N LYS A 49 -19.59 -12.65 -9.76
CA LYS A 49 -19.92 -11.73 -8.66
C LYS A 49 -19.56 -12.24 -7.25
N SER A 50 -19.03 -13.46 -7.09
CA SER A 50 -18.82 -14.13 -5.79
C SER A 50 -17.38 -14.09 -5.26
N ASP A 51 -16.49 -13.33 -5.90
CA ASP A 51 -15.06 -13.45 -5.63
C ASP A 51 -14.57 -12.48 -4.52
N TYR A 52 -15.26 -11.34 -4.29
CA TYR A 52 -14.90 -10.37 -3.24
C TYR A 52 -14.88 -10.97 -1.82
N LEU A 53 -15.94 -11.71 -1.44
CA LEU A 53 -16.03 -12.36 -0.13
C LEU A 53 -14.99 -13.48 0.03
N VAL A 54 -14.60 -14.14 -1.06
CA VAL A 54 -13.53 -15.14 -1.02
C VAL A 54 -12.20 -14.44 -0.72
N TRP A 55 -11.92 -13.33 -1.42
CA TRP A 55 -10.69 -12.57 -1.21
C TRP A 55 -10.58 -11.94 0.18
N ILE A 56 -11.68 -11.42 0.76
CA ILE A 56 -11.65 -10.87 2.13
C ILE A 56 -11.36 -11.97 3.17
N ILE A 57 -11.94 -13.16 3.01
CA ILE A 57 -11.69 -14.31 3.90
C ILE A 57 -10.23 -14.76 3.76
N ILE A 58 -9.73 -14.92 2.53
CA ILE A 58 -8.34 -15.30 2.27
C ILE A 58 -7.38 -14.30 2.93
N LEU A 59 -7.62 -13.00 2.76
CA LEU A 59 -6.80 -11.94 3.35
C LEU A 59 -6.86 -11.94 4.88
N ALA A 60 -8.06 -12.06 5.47
CA ALA A 60 -8.22 -12.09 6.92
C ALA A 60 -7.50 -13.30 7.53
N VAL A 61 -7.73 -14.50 6.99
CA VAL A 61 -7.10 -15.74 7.47
C VAL A 61 -5.58 -15.68 7.27
N GLY A 62 -5.11 -15.25 6.10
CA GLY A 62 -3.67 -15.10 5.82
C GLY A 62 -2.99 -14.11 6.77
N THR A 63 -3.64 -12.97 7.05
CA THR A 63 -3.12 -11.97 7.98
C THR A 63 -3.01 -12.52 9.39
N VAL A 64 -4.06 -13.20 9.88
CA VAL A 64 -4.07 -13.82 11.21
C VAL A 64 -2.99 -14.91 11.32
N PHE A 65 -2.82 -15.72 10.26
CA PHE A 65 -1.78 -16.74 10.21
C PHE A 65 -0.37 -16.14 10.29
N ILE A 66 -0.09 -15.11 9.48
CA ILE A 66 1.19 -14.39 9.51
C ILE A 66 1.42 -13.78 10.90
N PHE A 67 0.39 -13.16 11.49
CA PHE A 67 0.50 -12.53 12.80
C PHE A 67 0.82 -13.53 13.91
N PHE A 68 0.18 -14.69 13.96
CA PHE A 68 0.47 -15.69 14.98
C PHE A 68 1.86 -16.31 14.83
N TYR A 69 2.36 -16.48 13.61
CA TYR A 69 3.67 -17.09 13.37
C TYR A 69 4.83 -16.09 13.52
N PHE A 70 4.68 -14.86 13.00
CA PHE A 70 5.72 -13.83 12.98
C PHE A 70 5.57 -12.76 14.06
N GLY A 71 4.50 -12.80 14.87
CA GLY A 71 4.22 -11.77 15.87
C GLY A 71 5.24 -11.68 17.00
N SER A 72 5.98 -12.76 17.28
CA SER A 72 7.12 -12.72 18.21
C SER A 72 8.32 -11.94 17.65
N SER A 73 8.35 -11.71 16.33
CA SER A 73 9.41 -11.04 15.58
C SER A 73 8.87 -9.84 14.80
N MET A 74 8.10 -8.95 15.47
CA MET A 74 7.51 -7.77 14.82
C MET A 74 8.51 -6.94 14.02
N GLY A 75 9.73 -6.76 14.52
CA GLY A 75 10.78 -6.03 13.80
C GLY A 75 11.17 -6.66 12.46
N LEU A 76 11.08 -7.99 12.33
CA LEU A 76 11.31 -8.69 11.06
C LEU A 76 10.14 -8.46 10.09
N LEU A 77 8.90 -8.51 10.59
CA LEU A 77 7.70 -8.23 9.78
C LEU A 77 7.73 -6.80 9.23
N GLU A 78 8.03 -5.82 10.08
CA GLU A 78 8.20 -4.41 9.71
C GLU A 78 9.34 -4.22 8.70
N LYS A 79 10.48 -4.89 8.88
CA LYS A 79 11.62 -4.82 7.94
C LYS A 79 11.22 -5.36 6.57
N ILE A 80 10.60 -6.54 6.50
CA ILE A 80 10.14 -7.14 5.23
C ILE A 80 9.10 -6.23 4.55
N ALA A 81 8.10 -5.76 5.29
CA ALA A 81 7.07 -4.88 4.74
C ALA A 81 7.69 -3.60 4.16
N THR A 82 8.63 -2.97 4.88
CA THR A 82 9.29 -1.74 4.43
C THR A 82 10.12 -1.97 3.16
N ILE A 83 10.91 -3.05 3.09
CA ILE A 83 11.65 -3.42 1.87
C ILE A 83 10.68 -3.57 0.69
N LEU A 84 9.60 -4.33 0.90
CA LEU A 84 8.64 -4.62 -0.16
C LEU A 84 7.92 -3.35 -0.63
N SER A 85 7.49 -2.48 0.29
CA SER A 85 6.85 -1.21 -0.03
C SER A 85 7.76 -0.27 -0.81
N PHE A 86 9.02 -0.11 -0.39
CA PHE A 86 9.96 0.76 -1.10
C PHE A 86 10.36 0.21 -2.46
N LEU A 87 10.52 -1.11 -2.59
CA LEU A 87 10.86 -1.70 -3.88
C LEU A 87 9.68 -1.67 -4.86
N THR A 88 8.44 -1.80 -4.38
CA THR A 88 7.24 -1.80 -5.24
C THR A 88 6.73 -0.40 -5.60
N ALA A 89 7.02 0.63 -4.80
CA ALA A 89 6.55 1.99 -5.04
C ALA A 89 6.90 2.58 -6.43
N PRO A 90 8.15 2.45 -6.95
CA PRO A 90 8.47 2.89 -8.30
C PRO A 90 7.63 2.22 -9.39
N PHE A 91 7.36 0.92 -9.25
CA PHE A 91 6.55 0.18 -10.21
C PHE A 91 5.11 0.72 -10.27
N TYR A 92 4.49 0.91 -9.09
CA TYR A 92 3.14 1.48 -9.02
C TYR A 92 3.09 2.91 -9.58
N ALA A 93 4.09 3.74 -9.28
CA ALA A 93 4.17 5.10 -9.80
C ALA A 93 4.25 5.13 -11.34
N ILE A 94 5.11 4.29 -11.94
CA ILE A 94 5.27 4.20 -13.40
C ILE A 94 4.00 3.69 -14.08
N ILE A 95 3.38 2.64 -13.53
CA ILE A 95 2.15 2.06 -14.09
C ILE A 95 1.01 3.08 -14.02
N ASN A 96 0.84 3.76 -12.88
CA ASN A 96 -0.20 4.79 -12.72
C ASN A 96 0.01 5.96 -13.67
N TYR A 97 1.26 6.44 -13.79
CA TYR A 97 1.59 7.53 -14.71
C TYR A 97 1.33 7.14 -16.18
N ARG A 98 1.70 5.92 -16.57
CA ARG A 98 1.43 5.41 -17.91
C ARG A 98 -0.06 5.25 -18.17
N LEU A 99 -0.81 4.73 -17.20
CA LEU A 99 -2.25 4.52 -17.31
C LEU A 99 -3.00 5.85 -17.52
N ILE A 100 -2.77 6.85 -16.67
CA ILE A 100 -3.45 8.14 -16.76
C ILE A 100 -3.07 8.94 -18.03
N SER A 101 -1.88 8.68 -18.57
CA SER A 101 -1.39 9.30 -19.80
C SER A 101 -1.78 8.52 -21.07
N SER A 102 -2.38 7.33 -20.92
CA SER A 102 -2.68 6.43 -22.04
C SER A 102 -3.90 6.87 -22.84
N SER A 103 -4.13 6.20 -23.98
CA SER A 103 -5.36 6.33 -24.77
C SER A 103 -6.62 5.94 -23.99
N ASN A 104 -6.50 5.15 -22.93
CA ASN A 104 -7.62 4.64 -22.15
C ASN A 104 -8.23 5.70 -21.22
N THR A 105 -7.54 6.81 -20.98
CA THR A 105 -8.06 7.95 -20.21
C THR A 105 -8.54 9.05 -21.16
N PRO A 106 -9.78 9.57 -20.99
CA PRO A 106 -10.28 10.69 -21.78
C PRO A 106 -9.35 11.90 -21.69
N LYS A 107 -9.18 12.63 -22.80
CA LYS A 107 -8.17 13.71 -22.91
C LYS A 107 -8.32 14.79 -21.83
N ASP A 108 -9.56 15.10 -21.44
CA ASP A 108 -9.87 16.14 -20.46
C ASP A 108 -9.40 15.80 -19.04
N TRP A 109 -9.16 14.51 -18.76
CA TRP A 109 -8.73 14.01 -17.45
C TRP A 109 -7.24 13.63 -17.42
N ARG A 110 -6.51 13.88 -18.51
CA ARG A 110 -5.07 13.60 -18.57
C ARG A 110 -4.27 14.64 -17.80
N PRO A 111 -3.06 14.29 -17.32
CA PRO A 111 -2.24 15.22 -16.56
C PRO A 111 -1.91 16.48 -17.37
N THR A 112 -1.88 17.63 -16.69
CA THR A 112 -1.34 18.85 -17.28
C THR A 112 0.17 18.74 -17.47
N LYS A 113 0.77 19.61 -18.29
CA LYS A 113 2.23 19.66 -18.48
C LYS A 113 3.01 19.77 -17.16
N PHE A 114 2.48 20.53 -16.20
CA PHE A 114 3.08 20.66 -14.87
C PHE A 114 3.02 19.33 -14.10
N MET A 115 1.85 18.67 -14.10
CA MET A 115 1.68 17.38 -13.42
C MET A 115 2.57 16.27 -14.02
N HIS A 116 2.84 16.32 -15.34
CA HIS A 116 3.83 15.43 -15.95
C HIS A 116 5.23 15.61 -15.34
N VAL A 117 5.69 16.85 -15.19
CA VAL A 117 7.00 17.14 -14.57
C VAL A 117 7.05 16.64 -13.13
N TRP A 118 6.02 16.91 -12.32
CA TRP A 118 5.94 16.40 -10.94
C TRP A 118 5.93 14.88 -10.86
N SER A 119 5.22 14.22 -11.77
CA SER A 119 5.17 12.75 -11.82
C SER A 119 6.55 12.17 -12.12
N TRP A 120 7.27 12.73 -13.08
CA TRP A 120 8.63 12.28 -13.40
C TRP A 120 9.60 12.53 -12.25
N LEU A 121 9.57 13.71 -11.62
CA LEU A 121 10.39 14.00 -10.45
C LEU A 121 10.12 13.02 -9.31
N GLY A 122 8.84 12.73 -9.03
CA GLY A 122 8.43 11.74 -8.04
C GLY A 122 8.91 10.32 -8.37
N ILE A 123 8.79 9.90 -9.64
CA ILE A 123 9.29 8.58 -10.08
C ILE A 123 10.81 8.49 -9.92
N PHE A 124 11.57 9.50 -10.35
CA PHE A 124 13.03 9.49 -10.17
C PHE A 124 13.43 9.49 -8.70
N PHE A 125 12.73 10.27 -7.86
CA PHE A 125 12.93 10.26 -6.42
C PHE A 125 12.68 8.88 -5.82
N LEU A 126 11.56 8.23 -6.16
CA LEU A 126 11.22 6.89 -5.66
C LEU A 126 12.27 5.87 -6.09
N ILE A 127 12.71 5.87 -7.36
CA ILE A 127 13.75 4.96 -7.84
C ILE A 127 15.07 5.18 -7.08
N GLY A 128 15.51 6.44 -6.96
CA GLY A 128 16.74 6.77 -6.23
C GLY A 128 16.66 6.37 -4.77
N PHE A 129 15.51 6.60 -4.12
CA PHE A 129 15.26 6.19 -2.75
C PHE A 129 15.28 4.67 -2.58
N SER A 130 14.66 3.91 -3.48
CA SER A 130 14.69 2.44 -3.45
C SER A 130 16.12 1.91 -3.59
N ILE A 131 16.93 2.47 -4.50
CA ILE A 131 18.34 2.08 -4.67
C ILE A 131 19.14 2.39 -3.41
N TRP A 132 19.04 3.62 -2.90
CA TRP A 132 19.73 4.05 -1.69
C TRP A 132 19.34 3.17 -0.47
N TYR A 133 18.06 2.85 -0.33
CA TYR A 133 17.59 1.98 0.75
C TYR A 133 18.19 0.57 0.66
N LEU A 134 18.29 -0.01 -0.53
CA LEU A 134 18.92 -1.31 -0.73
C LEU A 134 20.42 -1.31 -0.39
N THR A 135 21.11 -0.18 -0.53
CA THR A 135 22.53 -0.07 -0.14
C THR A 135 22.77 0.01 1.37
N ILE A 136 21.75 0.39 2.15
CA ILE A 136 21.82 0.53 3.61
C ILE A 136 21.41 -0.76 4.34
N LEU A 137 20.62 -1.60 3.67
CA LEU A 137 19.95 -2.78 4.23
C LEU A 137 20.90 -3.84 4.82
#